data_AF-A0A1F8QVK0-F1
#
_entry.id   AF-A0A1F8QVK0-F1
#
_cell.length_a   1.000
_cell.length_b   1.000
_cell.length_c   1.000
_cell.angle_alpha   90.00
_cell.angle_beta   90.00
_cell.angle_gamma   90.00
#
_symmetry.space_group_name_H-M   'P 1'
#
loop_
_entity.id
_entity.type
_entity.pdbx_description
1 polymer ?
#
loop_
_entity_poly.entity_id
_entity_poly.type
_entity_poly.pdbx_seq_one_letter_code
_entity_poly.pdbx_strand_id
1 'polypeptide(L)' 'MKIRTGMTSGAACYTVQSGDSLSKIATKFYGSGSADNVNKIYYSNQTTIGTNLNLIYAGQKLYIP' A
#
# COMPACT_ATOMS: atom_id res chain seq x y z
N MET A 1 -22.74 4.76 5.42
CA MET A 1 -21.73 4.13 4.54
C MET A 1 -21.60 2.68 4.98
N LYS A 2 -22.10 1.73 4.15
CA LYS A 2 -22.20 0.31 4.52
C LYS A 2 -20.82 -0.35 4.40
N ILE A 3 -20.18 -0.63 5.54
CA ILE A 3 -19.01 -1.49 5.58
C ILE A 3 -19.46 -2.93 5.29
N ARG A 4 -18.88 -3.55 4.26
CA ARG A 4 -19.21 -4.92 3.85
C ARG A 4 -18.46 -5.88 4.77
N THR A 5 -19.18 -6.45 5.73
CA THR A 5 -18.76 -7.54 6.63
C THR A 5 -18.55 -8.84 5.83
N GLY A 6 -17.41 -8.92 5.16
CA GLY A 6 -16.97 -10.11 4.42
C GLY A 6 -15.58 -9.99 3.76
N MET A 7 -14.81 -8.95 4.09
CA MET A 7 -13.43 -8.82 3.63
C MET A 7 -12.53 -9.51 4.65
N THR A 8 -11.89 -10.61 4.24
CA THR A 8 -10.87 -11.32 5.02
C THR A 8 -9.97 -10.31 5.74
N SER A 9 -9.83 -10.47 7.06
CA SER A 9 -8.99 -9.61 7.90
C SER A 9 -7.59 -9.45 7.29
N GLY A 10 -7.29 -8.34 6.61
CA GLY A 10 -5.96 -8.07 6.06
C GLY A 10 -5.92 -7.11 4.88
N ALA A 11 -6.86 -7.19 3.94
CA ALA A 11 -6.73 -6.47 2.68
C ALA A 11 -7.34 -5.05 2.71
N ALA A 12 -6.53 -4.01 2.46
CA ALA A 12 -6.99 -2.63 2.28
C ALA A 12 -6.53 -2.05 0.93
N CYS A 13 -7.38 -1.25 0.26
CA CYS A 13 -6.96 -0.49 -0.93
C CYS A 13 -6.66 0.95 -0.52
N TYR A 14 -5.47 1.45 -0.87
CA TYR A 14 -5.04 2.80 -0.55
C TYR A 14 -4.74 3.60 -1.81
N THR A 15 -5.25 4.82 -1.90
CA THR A 15 -4.86 5.77 -2.95
C THR A 15 -3.69 6.60 -2.44
N VAL A 16 -2.54 6.48 -3.10
CA VAL A 16 -1.33 7.24 -2.79
C VAL A 16 -1.63 8.74 -2.83
N GLN A 17 -1.17 9.47 -1.81
CA GLN A 17 -1.31 10.92 -1.74
C GLN A 17 0.01 11.60 -2.10
N SER A 18 -0.03 12.89 -2.44
CA SER A 18 1.19 13.65 -2.72
C SER A 18 2.09 13.67 -1.48
N GLY A 19 3.36 13.30 -1.65
CA GLY A 19 4.34 13.20 -0.57
C GLY A 19 4.34 11.88 0.20
N ASP A 20 3.51 10.91 -0.19
CA ASP A 20 3.59 9.54 0.32
C ASP A 20 4.84 8.81 -0.18
N SER A 21 5.26 7.83 0.61
CA SER A 21 6.30 6.86 0.26
C SER A 21 5.81 5.49 0.72
N LEU A 22 6.28 4.40 0.09
CA LEU A 22 5.87 3.05 0.49
C LEU A 22 6.12 2.78 1.98
N SER A 23 7.20 3.33 2.55
CA SER A 23 7.50 3.26 3.99
C SER A 23 6.47 4.00 4.84
N LYS A 24 6.04 5.20 4.46
CA LYS A 24 5.00 5.96 5.18
C LYS A 24 3.65 5.22 5.14
N ILE A 25 3.31 4.68 3.98
CA ILE A 25 2.10 3.86 3.79
C ILE A 25 2.21 2.60 4.67
N ALA A 26 3.34 1.90 4.65
CA ALA A 26 3.59 0.75 5.51
C ALA A 26 3.46 1.10 6.99
N THR A 27 4.04 2.21 7.46
CA THR A 27 3.87 2.69 8.84
C THR A 27 2.40 2.93 9.18
N LYS A 28 1.63 3.52 8.26
CA LYS A 28 0.21 3.82 8.46
C LYS A 28 -0.66 2.58 8.61
N PHE A 29 -0.38 1.52 7.84
CA PHE A 29 -1.21 0.30 7.83
C PHE A 29 -0.70 -0.82 8.73
N TYR A 30 0.62 -0.96 8.88
CA TYR A 30 1.25 -2.02 9.68
C TYR A 30 1.89 -1.50 10.97
N GLY A 31 1.83 -0.19 11.24
CA GLY A 31 2.47 0.44 12.41
C GLY A 31 3.99 0.62 12.28
N SER A 32 4.62 0.02 11.27
CA SER A 32 6.05 0.15 11.00
C SER A 32 6.37 0.20 9.50
N GLY A 33 7.26 1.13 9.14
CA GLY A 33 7.83 1.28 7.80
C GLY A 33 9.00 0.34 7.50
N SER A 34 9.08 -0.81 8.21
CA SER A 34 10.09 -1.84 8.01
C SER A 34 10.15 -2.33 6.56
N ALA A 35 11.34 -2.74 6.13
CA ALA A 35 11.58 -3.26 4.78
C ALA A 35 10.61 -4.41 4.41
N ASP A 36 10.31 -5.32 5.33
CA ASP A 36 9.32 -6.38 5.11
C ASP A 36 7.92 -5.86 4.77
N ASN A 37 7.44 -4.84 5.47
CA ASN A 37 6.11 -4.27 5.23
C ASN A 37 6.06 -3.49 3.92
N VAL A 38 7.14 -2.75 3.61
CA VAL A 38 7.31 -2.08 2.32
C VAL A 38 7.32 -3.09 1.18
N ASN A 39 8.06 -4.18 1.34
CA ASN A 39 8.16 -5.26 0.37
C ASN A 39 6.81 -5.94 0.12
N LYS A 40 6.02 -6.19 1.18
CA LYS A 40 4.65 -6.74 1.03
C LYS A 40 3.78 -5.87 0.14
N ILE A 41 3.78 -4.56 0.35
CA ILE A 41 3.03 -3.62 -0.48
C ILE A 41 3.60 -3.63 -1.90
N TYR A 42 4.91 -3.56 -2.07
CA TYR A 42 5.53 -3.54 -3.40
C TYR A 42 5.22 -4.80 -4.21
N TYR A 43 5.50 -5.99 -3.66
CA TYR A 43 5.28 -7.26 -4.36
C TYR A 43 3.82 -7.45 -4.74
N SER A 44 2.88 -6.99 -3.91
CA SER A 44 1.45 -7.06 -4.23
C SER A 44 1.01 -6.04 -5.29
N ASN A 45 1.83 -5.04 -5.61
CA ASN A 45 1.52 -3.96 -6.56
C ASN A 45 2.58 -3.78 -7.66
N GLN A 46 3.43 -4.78 -7.91
CA GLN A 46 4.47 -4.67 -8.92
C GLN A 46 3.94 -4.32 -10.31
N THR A 47 2.75 -4.80 -10.66
CA THR A 47 2.07 -4.47 -11.92
C THR A 47 1.65 -2.99 -12.00
N THR A 48 1.42 -2.34 -10.86
CA THR A 48 1.02 -0.93 -10.76
C THR A 48 2.21 0.01 -10.59
N ILE A 49 3.21 -0.38 -9.79
CA ILE A 49 4.39 0.42 -9.44
C ILE A 49 5.49 0.28 -10.52
N GLY A 50 5.59 -0.88 -11.16
CA GLY A 50 6.68 -1.22 -12.06
C GLY A 50 7.98 -1.52 -11.31
N THR A 51 9.10 -1.44 -12.02
CA THR A 51 10.42 -1.89 -11.53
C THR A 51 11.06 -0.97 -10.48
N ASN A 52 10.55 0.24 -10.31
CA ASN A 52 11.13 1.27 -9.44
C ASN A 52 10.24 1.52 -8.21
N LEU A 53 10.62 0.95 -7.06
CA LEU A 53 9.90 1.10 -5.79
C LEU A 53 9.73 2.55 -5.32
N ASN A 54 10.66 3.44 -5.71
CA ASN A 54 10.64 4.85 -5.32
C ASN A 54 9.73 5.72 -6.20
N LEU A 55 9.16 5.16 -7.28
CA LEU A 55 8.31 5.89 -8.23
C LEU A 55 6.83 5.57 -7.97
N ILE A 56 6.36 5.83 -6.75
CA ILE A 56 4.92 5.89 -6.51
C ILE A 56 4.41 7.32 -6.73
N TYR A 57 3.24 7.45 -7.33
CA TYR A 57 2.63 8.71 -7.72
C TYR A 57 1.28 8.89 -7.04
N ALA A 58 0.96 10.14 -6.70
CA ALA A 58 -0.34 10.49 -6.17
C ALA A 58 -1.46 10.04 -7.12
N GLY A 59 -2.51 9.42 -6.57
CA GLY A 59 -3.62 8.86 -7.34
C GLY A 59 -3.46 7.39 -7.72
N GLN A 60 -2.27 6.78 -7.56
CA GLN A 60 -2.12 5.33 -7.72
C GLN A 60 -2.90 4.58 -6.63
N LYS A 61 -3.60 3.53 -7.03
CA LYS A 61 -4.27 2.62 -6.09
C LYS A 61 -3.36 1.45 -5.81
N LEU A 62 -2.97 1.30 -4.54
CA LEU A 62 -2.16 0.21 -4.04
C LEU A 62 -3.00 -0.71 -3.17
N TYR A 63 -2.81 -2.01 -3.36
CA TYR A 63 -3.30 -3.06 -2.50
C TYR A 63 -2.38 -3.25 -1.30
N ILE A 64 -2.93 -3.21 -0.10
CA ILE A 64 -2.24 -3.43 1.16
C ILE A 64 -2.69 -4.80 1.68
N PRO A 65 -1.84 -5.84 1.64
CA PRO A 65 -2.19 -7.19 2.08
C PRO A 65 -2.37 -7.36 3.58
#